data_AF-A0A355E5S4-F1
#
_entry.id   AF-A0A355E5S4-F1
#
_cell.length_a   1.000
_cell.length_b   1.000
_cell.length_c   1.000
_cell.angle_alpha   90.00
_cell.angle_beta   90.00
_cell.angle_gamma   90.00
#
_symmetry.space_group_name_H-M   'P 1'
#
loop_
_entity.id
_entity.type
_entity.pdbx_description
1 polymer ?
#
loop_
_entity_poly.entity_id
_entity_poly.type
_entity_poly.pdbx_seq_one_letter_code
_entity_poly.pdbx_strand_id
1 'polypeptide(L)'
;MLHLGLGYIGLGIGAGLCMIGAGFGIGRLSSSALEGAARQPEAAQSLQMLMIIPAAMIEGAVLLALVIFFLAGNTLNKAVATGSGAPAAIEAPVGH
;
A
#
# COMPACT_ATOMS: atom_id res chain seq x y z
N MET A 1 23.68 7.43 -9.56
CA MET A 1 22.50 7.49 -10.46
C MET A 1 21.87 6.13 -10.71
N LEU A 2 22.59 5.10 -11.14
CA LEU A 2 22.01 3.76 -11.39
C LEU A 2 21.31 3.14 -10.16
N HIS A 3 21.93 3.22 -8.98
CA HIS A 3 21.36 2.69 -7.74
C HIS A 3 20.08 3.43 -7.29
N LEU A 4 19.97 4.74 -7.57
CA LEU A 4 18.76 5.53 -7.36
C LEU A 4 17.63 5.03 -8.28
N GLY A 5 17.93 4.84 -9.57
CA GLY A 5 16.97 4.32 -10.54
C GLY A 5 16.45 2.94 -10.16
N LEU A 6 17.34 2.04 -9.70
CA LEU A 6 16.93 0.72 -9.22
C LEU A 6 16.04 0.80 -7.97
N GLY A 7 16.27 1.79 -7.09
CA GLY A 7 15.41 2.06 -5.94
C GLY A 7 13.97 2.38 -6.34
N TYR A 8 13.76 3.24 -7.34
CA TYR A 8 12.42 3.56 -7.83
C TYR A 8 11.72 2.37 -8.48
N ILE A 9 12.46 1.57 -9.26
CA ILE A 9 11.93 0.34 -9.85
C ILE A 9 11.51 -0.65 -8.76
N GLY A 10 12.35 -0.84 -7.73
CA GLY A 10 12.03 -1.69 -6.59
C GLY A 10 10.78 -1.25 -5.83
N LEU A 11 10.60 0.07 -5.62
CA LEU A 11 9.38 0.62 -5.01
C LEU A 11 8.13 0.35 -5.86
N GLY A 12 8.21 0.60 -7.17
CA GLY A 12 7.09 0.39 -8.08
C GLY A 12 6.67 -1.08 -8.15
N ILE A 13 7.64 -1.99 -8.29
CA ILE A 13 7.38 -3.44 -8.33
C ILE A 13 6.82 -3.93 -6.99
N GLY A 14 7.45 -3.54 -5.87
CA GLY A 14 7.00 -3.94 -4.54
C GLY A 14 5.58 -3.50 -4.24
N ALA A 15 5.27 -2.21 -4.47
CA ALA A 15 3.92 -1.68 -4.28
C ALA A 15 2.90 -2.35 -5.20
N GLY A 16 3.25 -2.57 -6.47
CA GLY A 16 2.39 -3.25 -7.44
C GLY A 16 2.05 -4.68 -7.03
N LEU A 17 3.04 -5.45 -6.57
CA LEU A 17 2.84 -6.83 -6.10
C LEU A 17 1.92 -6.88 -4.87
N CYS A 18 2.07 -5.95 -3.92
CA CYS A 18 1.16 -5.84 -2.79
C CYS A 18 -0.29 -5.61 -3.25
N MET A 19 -0.52 -4.72 -4.22
CA MET A 19 -1.86 -4.45 -4.74
C MET A 19 -2.47 -5.63 -5.49
N ILE A 20 -1.66 -6.39 -6.25
CA ILE A 20 -2.12 -7.61 -6.92
C ILE A 20 -2.55 -8.65 -5.88
N GLY A 21 -1.74 -8.86 -4.84
CA GLY A 21 -2.08 -9.78 -3.75
C GLY A 21 -3.37 -9.39 -3.03
N ALA A 22 -3.53 -8.09 -2.74
CA ALA A 22 -4.73 -7.53 -2.12
C ALA A 22 -5.98 -7.78 -2.96
N GLY A 23 -5.95 -7.38 -4.24
CA GLY A 23 -7.07 -7.50 -5.15
C GLY A 23 -7.50 -8.95 -5.35
N PHE A 24 -6.54 -9.88 -5.46
CA PHE A 24 -6.84 -11.30 -5.56
C PHE A 24 -7.47 -11.86 -4.27
N GLY A 25 -6.91 -11.51 -3.11
CA GLY A 25 -7.42 -11.96 -1.81
C GLY A 25 -8.85 -11.49 -1.56
N ILE A 26 -9.11 -10.19 -1.72
CA ILE A 26 -10.43 -9.60 -1.53
C ILE A 26 -11.42 -10.10 -2.59
N GLY A 27 -11.01 -10.22 -3.86
CA GLY A 27 -11.87 -10.73 -4.92
C GLY A 27 -12.41 -12.13 -4.64
N ARG A 28 -11.54 -13.05 -4.19
CA ARG A 28 -11.96 -14.42 -3.83
C ARG A 28 -12.88 -14.45 -2.62
N LEU A 29 -12.57 -13.65 -1.61
CA LEU A 29 -13.34 -13.53 -0.38
C LEU A 29 -14.76 -13.03 -0.69
N SER A 30 -14.87 -11.95 -1.46
CA SER A 30 -16.14 -11.36 -1.88
C SER A 30 -16.96 -12.30 -2.76
N SER A 31 -16.33 -12.98 -3.73
CA SER A 31 -17.02 -13.96 -4.58
C SER A 31 -17.66 -15.07 -3.74
N SER A 32 -16.90 -15.63 -2.79
CA SER A 32 -17.37 -16.72 -1.92
C SER A 32 -18.53 -16.27 -1.02
N ALA A 33 -18.46 -15.05 -0.48
CA ALA A 33 -19.51 -14.48 0.34
C ALA A 33 -20.80 -14.21 -0.45
N LEU A 34 -20.67 -13.67 -1.67
CA LEU A 34 -21.81 -13.39 -2.56
C LEU A 34 -22.50 -14.68 -3.02
N GLU A 35 -21.75 -15.71 -3.38
CA GLU A 35 -22.31 -17.03 -3.70
C GLU A 35 -23.05 -17.65 -2.50
N GLY A 36 -22.47 -17.54 -1.30
CA GLY A 36 -23.11 -17.99 -0.06
C GLY A 36 -24.42 -17.26 0.21
N ALA A 37 -24.42 -15.93 0.06
CA ALA A 37 -25.60 -15.10 0.27
C ALA A 37 -26.71 -15.38 -0.76
N ALA A 38 -26.34 -15.68 -2.02
CA ALA A 38 -27.29 -16.07 -3.04
C ALA A 38 -27.97 -17.43 -2.75
N ARG A 39 -27.24 -18.37 -2.12
CA ARG A 39 -27.78 -19.68 -1.72
C ARG A 39 -28.62 -19.63 -0.45
N GLN A 40 -28.25 -18.77 0.50
CA GLN A 40 -28.92 -18.62 1.78
C GLN A 40 -29.10 -17.13 2.12
N PRO A 41 -30.18 -16.51 1.63
CA PRO A 41 -30.44 -15.09 1.85
C PRO A 41 -30.57 -14.74 3.33
N GLU A 42 -31.08 -15.65 4.18
CA GLU A 42 -31.22 -15.40 5.62
C GLU A 42 -29.85 -15.26 6.31
N ALA A 43 -28.79 -15.85 5.75
CA ALA A 43 -27.44 -15.79 6.28
C ALA A 43 -26.61 -14.62 5.70
N ALA A 44 -27.15 -13.84 4.76
CA ALA A 44 -26.39 -12.84 4.01
C ALA A 44 -25.63 -11.84 4.90
N GLN A 45 -26.26 -11.35 5.98
CA GLN A 45 -25.64 -10.40 6.89
C GLN A 45 -24.52 -11.02 7.73
N SER A 46 -24.65 -12.28 8.11
CA SER A 46 -23.58 -13.02 8.79
C SER A 46 -22.39 -13.26 7.85
N LEU A 47 -22.64 -13.66 6.61
CA LEU A 47 -21.61 -13.85 5.58
C LEU A 47 -20.88 -12.54 5.27
N GLN A 48 -21.59 -11.42 5.21
CA GLN A 48 -20.97 -10.10 5.01
C GLN A 48 -20.01 -9.76 6.16
N MET A 49 -20.39 -10.01 7.41
CA MET A 49 -19.49 -9.84 8.56
C MET A 49 -18.26 -10.74 8.49
N LEU A 50 -18.46 -12.02 8.15
CA LEU A 50 -17.38 -12.98 7.96
C LEU A 50 -16.46 -12.64 6.77
N MET A 51 -16.96 -11.88 5.79
CA MET A 51 -16.19 -11.34 4.67
C MET A 51 -15.41 -10.08 5.08
N ILE A 52 -16.04 -9.12 5.76
CA ILE A 52 -15.43 -7.81 6.05
C ILE A 52 -14.25 -7.94 7.04
N ILE A 53 -14.31 -8.84 8.02
CA ILE A 53 -13.21 -9.02 9.00
C ILE A 53 -11.89 -9.40 8.31
N PRO A 54 -11.81 -10.49 7.52
CA PRO A 54 -10.61 -10.82 6.77
C PRO A 54 -10.28 -9.79 5.69
N ALA A 55 -11.26 -9.14 5.05
CA ALA A 55 -11.00 -8.06 4.10
C ALA A 55 -10.26 -6.89 4.79
N ALA A 56 -10.69 -6.49 5.98
CA ALA A 56 -10.05 -5.45 6.77
C ALA A 56 -8.63 -5.83 7.22
N MET A 57 -8.37 -7.12 7.48
CA MET A 57 -7.01 -7.60 7.76
C MET A 57 -6.10 -7.48 6.53
N ILE A 58 -6.60 -7.79 5.33
CA ILE A 58 -5.87 -7.61 4.06
C ILE A 58 -5.62 -6.12 3.82
N GLU A 59 -6.65 -5.29 3.89
CA GLU A 59 -6.54 -3.84 3.71
C GLU A 59 -5.57 -3.21 4.71
N GLY A 60 -5.61 -3.62 5.98
CA GLY A 60 -4.69 -3.15 7.01
C GLY A 60 -3.22 -3.47 6.69
N ALA A 61 -2.93 -4.70 6.24
CA ALA A 61 -1.59 -5.10 5.83
C ALA A 61 -1.12 -4.35 4.57
N VAL A 62 -2.01 -4.16 3.60
CA VAL A 62 -1.71 -3.48 2.34
C VAL A 62 -1.47 -1.99 2.57
N LEU A 63 -2.32 -1.33 3.36
CA LEU A 63 -2.11 0.07 3.73
C LEU A 63 -0.78 0.26 4.47
N LEU A 64 -0.44 -0.62 5.40
CA LEU A 64 0.85 -0.58 6.08
C LEU A 64 2.01 -0.71 5.08
N ALA A 65 1.94 -1.66 4.14
CA ALA A 65 2.94 -1.83 3.10
C ALA A 65 3.07 -0.59 2.20
N LEU A 66 1.95 -0.01 1.76
CA LEU A 66 1.95 1.21 0.95
C LEU A 66 2.53 2.41 1.70
N VAL A 67 2.26 2.55 3.00
CA VAL A 67 2.88 3.57 3.84
C VAL A 67 4.39 3.38 3.89
N ILE A 68 4.88 2.15 4.05
CA ILE A 68 6.32 1.85 4.03
C ILE A 68 6.93 2.22 2.67
N PHE A 69 6.29 1.87 1.55
CA PHE A 69 6.76 2.25 0.22
C PHE A 69 6.75 3.77 0.01
N PHE A 70 5.74 4.47 0.51
CA PHE A 70 5.67 5.93 0.46
C PHE A 70 6.83 6.59 1.24
N LEU A 71 7.09 6.13 2.46
CA LEU A 71 8.19 6.61 3.29
C LEU A 71 9.57 6.32 2.68
N ALA A 72 9.74 5.13 2.09
CA ALA A 72 10.95 4.76 1.38
C ALA A 72 11.14 5.63 0.11
N GLY A 73 10.07 5.91 -0.63
CA GLY A 73 10.09 6.84 -1.76
C GLY A 73 10.47 8.25 -1.36
N ASN A 74 9.96 8.76 -0.23
CA ASN A 74 10.36 10.06 0.30
C ASN A 74 11.86 10.10 0.64
N THR A 75 12.37 9.04 1.27
CA THR A 75 13.81 8.90 1.58
C THR A 75 14.65 8.89 0.30
N LEU A 76 14.19 8.18 -0.74
CA LEU A 76 14.87 8.12 -2.04
C LEU A 76 14.88 9.48 -2.74
N ASN A 77 13.76 10.21 -2.72
CA ASN A 77 13.66 11.57 -3.26
C ASN A 77 14.64 12.53 -2.57
N LYS A 78 14.80 12.44 -1.25
CA LYS A 78 15.79 13.24 -0.51
C LYS A 78 17.22 12.92 -0.95
N ALA A 79 17.55 11.64 -1.12
CA ALA A 79 18.87 11.22 -1.59
C ALA A 79 19.19 11.75 -2.99
N VAL A 80 18.20 11.81 -3.89
CA VAL A 80 18.34 12.46 -5.21
C VAL A 80 18.66 13.95 -5.06
N ALA A 81 17.92 14.66 -4.20
CA ALA A 81 18.13 16.09 -4.00
C ALA A 81 19.54 16.38 -3.48
N THR A 82 20.01 15.66 -2.46
CA THR A 82 21.35 15.84 -1.88
C THR A 82 22.47 15.41 -2.84
N GLY A 83 22.28 14.35 -3.62
CA GLY A 83 23.26 13.86 -4.60
C GLY A 83 23.36 14.68 -5.89
N SER A 84 22.37 15.55 -6.16
CA SER A 84 22.32 16.39 -7.36
C SER A 84 23.10 17.71 -7.26
N GLY A 85 23.71 18.00 -6.10
CA GLY A 85 24.37 19.29 -5.87
C GLY A 85 23.41 20.48 -5.76
N ALA A 86 22.11 20.24 -5.62
CA ALA A 86 21.16 21.28 -5.26
C ALA A 86 21.57 21.83 -3.88
N PRO A 87 21.78 23.15 -3.71
CA PRO A 87 22.20 23.70 -2.44
C PRO A 87 21.18 23.28 -1.39
N ALA A 88 21.68 22.69 -0.29
CA ALA A 88 20.88 22.43 0.90
C ALA A 88 20.08 23.71 1.17
N ALA A 89 18.75 23.63 1.04
CA ALA A 89 17.89 24.75 1.32
C ALA A 89 18.28 25.24 2.71
N ILE A 90 18.82 26.46 2.75
CA ILE A 90 19.30 27.12 3.95
C ILE A 90 18.16 27.00 4.95
N GLU A 91 18.33 26.15 5.97
CA GLU A 91 17.45 26.16 7.13
C GLU A 91 17.55 27.58 7.68
N ALA A 92 16.53 28.39 7.38
CA ALA A 92 16.44 29.71 7.94
C ALA A 92 16.45 29.52 9.46
N PRO A 93 17.37 30.20 10.18
CA PRO A 93 17.38 30.09 11.63
C PRO A 93 16.01 30.53 12.11
N VAL A 94 15.33 29.68 12.87
CA VAL A 94 14.09 30.04 13.55
C VAL A 94 14.45 31.14 14.54
N GLY A 95 14.32 32.39 14.10
CA GLY A 95 14.31 33.55 14.96
C GLY A 95 12.96 33.58 15.65
N HIS A 96 12.95 33.26 16.94
CA HIS A 96 12.44 34.03 18.07
C HIS A 96 12.48 33.15 19.32
#